data_AF-A0A7M5UU73-F1
#
_entry.id   AF-A0A7M5UU73-F1
#
_cell.length_a   1.000
_cell.length_b   1.000
_cell.length_c   1.000
_cell.angle_alpha   90.00
_cell.angle_beta   90.00
_cell.angle_gamma   90.00
#
_symmetry.space_group_name_H-M   'P 1'
#
loop_
_entity.id
_entity.type
_entity.pdbx_description
1 polymer ?
#
loop_
_entity_poly.entity_id
_entity_poly.type
_entity_poly.pdbx_seq_one_letter_code
_entity_poly.pdbx_strand_id
1 'polypeptide(L)'
;MIMMENLSLDDQSTIHPIAKTILQGIKDDGSPFSKLNGIPHVLQMIWRHVLWDMKLKKWKKHIKVGQEWFFKGRDTPLVSGAIYNGLIEIEDIEFPEPKDININMMPFLMSEDFDSTCLPDYLEDYHDKILSNIDYRGQEGEIGYLTIHESLVDEGQSQRRPGLHTESPGIIYVKNEGKAEKGDKCFDEKGGGSAVVYPMLVEWGRGGYDSELELDGGIYMASNVSNSCEVWDCQIVSGENGEEIIGKHGDIEHLRSLLPESTKLKANMLYWVTDRTPHESLPLKKGTYRQFIRVVTKDVSVWYKDHSTENPMGIPPGDAKIVRGSKFDGDVLTIVD
;
A
#
# COMPACT_ATOMS: atom_id res chain seq x y z
N MET A 1 8.44 -22.55 -30.99
CA MET A 1 7.12 -23.13 -30.66
C MET A 1 7.24 -24.09 -29.47
N ILE A 2 8.03 -23.73 -28.44
CA ILE A 2 8.27 -24.56 -27.23
C ILE A 2 7.72 -23.86 -25.97
N MET A 3 7.33 -22.58 -26.05
CA MET A 3 6.79 -21.83 -24.91
C MET A 3 5.26 -21.94 -24.71
N MET A 4 4.53 -22.68 -25.56
CA MET A 4 3.06 -22.78 -25.44
C MET A 4 2.51 -24.20 -25.27
N GLU A 5 3.30 -25.26 -25.52
CA GLU A 5 2.75 -26.63 -25.49
C GLU A 5 2.71 -27.26 -24.09
N ASN A 6 3.24 -26.60 -23.06
CA ASN A 6 3.30 -27.15 -21.68
C ASN A 6 2.65 -26.25 -20.61
N LEU A 7 1.90 -25.22 -20.99
CA LEU A 7 1.22 -24.36 -20.02
C LEU A 7 -0.20 -24.91 -19.78
N SER A 8 -0.44 -25.41 -18.57
CA SER A 8 -1.79 -25.77 -18.12
C SER A 8 -2.70 -24.54 -18.16
N LEU A 9 -4.02 -24.75 -18.19
CA LEU A 9 -5.01 -23.65 -18.23
C LEU A 9 -4.89 -22.66 -17.06
N ASP A 10 -4.25 -23.04 -15.95
CA ASP A 10 -3.97 -22.15 -14.80
C ASP A 10 -2.88 -21.12 -15.08
N ASP A 11 -1.98 -21.36 -16.03
CA ASP A 11 -0.81 -20.52 -16.34
C ASP A 11 -1.11 -19.38 -17.32
N GLN A 12 -2.36 -19.21 -17.75
CA GLN A 12 -2.76 -18.06 -18.57
C GLN A 12 -2.91 -16.76 -17.75
N SER A 13 -2.97 -16.88 -16.42
CA SER A 13 -3.05 -15.76 -15.46
C SER A 13 -1.69 -15.13 -15.14
N THR A 14 -0.58 -15.77 -15.52
CA THR A 14 0.79 -15.42 -15.10
C THR A 14 1.61 -14.67 -16.16
N ILE A 15 1.11 -14.54 -17.40
CA ILE A 15 1.84 -13.87 -18.48
C ILE A 15 1.72 -12.35 -18.35
N HIS A 16 2.85 -11.66 -18.20
CA HIS A 16 2.94 -10.20 -18.15
C HIS A 16 2.11 -9.54 -19.28
N PRO A 17 1.26 -8.52 -19.00
CA PRO A 17 0.34 -7.95 -19.99
C PRO A 17 1.05 -7.49 -21.28
N ILE A 18 2.20 -6.81 -21.17
CA ILE A 18 3.01 -6.43 -22.35
C ILE A 18 3.47 -7.66 -23.14
N ALA A 19 3.94 -8.72 -22.48
CA ALA A 19 4.33 -9.95 -23.17
C ALA A 19 3.13 -10.57 -23.88
N LYS A 20 1.95 -10.61 -23.23
CA LYS A 20 0.70 -11.07 -23.83
C LYS A 20 0.34 -10.28 -25.08
N THR A 21 0.40 -8.94 -25.03
CA THR A 21 0.15 -8.06 -26.18
C THR A 21 1.13 -8.34 -27.32
N ILE A 22 2.42 -8.49 -27.02
CA ILE A 22 3.43 -8.81 -28.04
C ILE A 22 3.14 -10.18 -28.67
N LEU A 23 2.84 -11.19 -27.85
CA LEU A 23 2.52 -12.55 -28.31
C LEU A 23 1.26 -12.58 -29.17
N GLN A 24 0.23 -11.81 -28.82
CA GLN A 24 -0.97 -11.63 -29.63
C GLN A 24 -0.63 -10.96 -30.96
N GLY A 25 0.16 -9.89 -30.94
CA GLY A 25 0.62 -9.21 -32.15
C GLY A 25 1.43 -10.10 -33.09
N ILE A 26 2.18 -11.07 -32.57
CA ILE A 26 2.90 -12.04 -33.42
C ILE A 26 1.96 -12.95 -34.22
N LYS A 27 0.74 -13.17 -33.71
CA LYS A 27 -0.28 -14.03 -34.35
C LYS A 27 -1.25 -13.27 -35.26
N ASP A 28 -1.20 -11.95 -35.25
CA ASP A 28 -2.04 -11.08 -36.07
C ASP A 28 -1.25 -10.59 -37.27
N ASP A 29 -1.59 -11.06 -38.48
CA ASP A 29 -0.91 -10.70 -39.73
C ASP A 29 -0.96 -9.19 -40.03
N GLY A 30 -1.94 -8.47 -39.48
CA GLY A 30 -2.05 -7.01 -39.58
C GLY A 30 -1.13 -6.25 -38.62
N SER A 31 -0.57 -6.93 -37.62
CA SER A 31 0.32 -6.33 -36.65
C SER A 31 1.74 -6.19 -37.19
N PRO A 32 2.46 -5.09 -36.89
CA PRO A 32 3.90 -5.01 -37.15
C PRO A 32 4.71 -6.15 -36.49
N PHE A 33 4.19 -6.74 -35.40
CA PHE A 33 4.83 -7.83 -34.67
C PHE A 33 4.74 -9.18 -35.40
N SER A 34 3.88 -9.35 -36.42
CA SER A 34 3.79 -10.58 -37.22
C SER A 34 5.12 -10.95 -37.88
N LYS A 35 5.97 -9.96 -38.17
CA LYS A 35 7.32 -10.14 -38.70
C LYS A 35 8.27 -10.90 -37.75
N LEU A 36 7.92 -10.97 -36.46
CA LEU A 36 8.66 -11.74 -35.46
C LEU A 36 8.16 -13.19 -35.33
N ASN A 37 7.09 -13.56 -36.05
CA ASN A 37 6.56 -14.91 -36.06
C ASN A 37 7.59 -15.90 -36.60
N GLY A 38 7.79 -17.01 -35.87
CA GLY A 38 8.84 -17.99 -36.19
C GLY A 38 10.26 -17.61 -35.72
N ILE A 39 10.47 -16.45 -35.10
CA ILE A 39 11.80 -15.97 -34.67
C ILE A 39 11.87 -15.79 -33.13
N PRO A 40 11.72 -16.86 -32.34
CA PRO A 40 11.58 -16.76 -30.88
C PRO A 40 12.82 -16.20 -30.17
N HIS A 41 14.02 -16.36 -30.74
CA HIS A 41 15.27 -15.85 -30.15
C HIS A 41 15.36 -14.31 -30.25
N VAL A 42 14.93 -13.72 -31.37
CA VAL A 42 14.85 -12.25 -31.50
C VAL A 42 13.79 -11.69 -30.56
N LEU A 43 12.62 -12.34 -30.47
CA LEU A 43 11.59 -11.95 -29.52
C LEU A 43 12.10 -11.99 -28.07
N GLN A 44 12.83 -13.03 -27.71
CA GLN A 44 13.44 -13.15 -26.39
C GLN A 44 14.47 -12.04 -26.15
N MET A 45 15.29 -11.68 -27.14
CA MET A 45 16.22 -10.55 -27.03
C MET A 45 15.50 -9.23 -26.84
N ILE A 46 14.45 -8.95 -27.63
CA ILE A 46 13.62 -7.75 -27.48
C ILE A 46 13.02 -7.69 -26.08
N TRP A 47 12.40 -8.78 -25.63
CA TRP A 47 11.79 -8.86 -24.30
C TRP A 47 12.80 -8.62 -23.18
N ARG A 48 14.00 -9.23 -23.28
CA ARG A 48 15.08 -9.00 -22.32
C ARG A 48 15.54 -7.55 -22.32
N HIS A 49 15.66 -6.90 -23.48
CA HIS A 49 16.05 -5.50 -23.57
C HIS A 49 14.97 -4.56 -22.99
N VAL A 50 13.70 -4.79 -23.29
CA VAL A 50 12.58 -4.02 -22.73
C VAL A 50 12.54 -4.16 -21.21
N LEU A 51 12.59 -5.39 -20.69
CA LEU A 51 12.62 -5.62 -19.26
C LEU A 51 13.84 -4.99 -18.60
N TRP A 52 15.03 -5.09 -19.21
CA TRP A 52 16.25 -4.50 -18.69
C TRP A 52 16.15 -2.97 -18.60
N ASP A 53 15.66 -2.33 -19.66
CA ASP A 53 15.49 -0.88 -19.72
C ASP A 53 14.45 -0.38 -18.71
N MET A 54 13.29 -1.05 -18.64
CA MET A 54 12.25 -0.73 -17.65
C MET A 54 12.77 -0.93 -16.22
N LYS A 55 13.34 -2.10 -15.91
CA LYS A 55 13.77 -2.42 -14.55
C LYS A 55 14.87 -1.50 -14.06
N LEU A 56 15.94 -1.32 -14.84
CA LEU A 56 17.14 -0.64 -14.37
C LEU A 56 17.10 0.86 -14.57
N LYS A 57 16.50 1.37 -15.65
CA LYS A 57 16.49 2.82 -15.91
C LYS A 57 15.22 3.50 -15.43
N LYS A 58 14.08 2.80 -15.49
CA LYS A 58 12.80 3.38 -15.08
C LYS A 58 12.46 3.06 -13.64
N TRP A 59 12.25 1.80 -13.28
CA TRP A 59 11.69 1.44 -11.99
C TRP A 59 12.66 1.59 -10.83
N LYS A 60 13.92 1.21 -11.00
CA LYS A 60 14.91 1.27 -9.91
C LYS A 60 15.06 2.66 -9.29
N LYS A 61 14.87 3.74 -10.06
CA LYS A 61 14.97 5.13 -9.55
C LYS A 61 13.89 5.47 -8.51
N HIS A 62 12.80 4.71 -8.48
CA HIS A 62 11.67 4.89 -7.56
C HIS A 62 11.81 4.07 -6.26
N ILE A 63 12.83 3.22 -6.16
CA ILE A 63 13.08 2.41 -4.96
C ILE A 63 14.16 3.13 -4.15
N LYS A 64 13.77 3.67 -2.99
CA LYS A 64 14.66 4.40 -2.10
C LYS A 64 14.99 3.57 -0.88
N VAL A 65 16.29 3.41 -0.61
CA VAL A 65 16.81 2.55 0.46
C VAL A 65 17.79 3.38 1.30
N GLY A 66 17.66 3.33 2.62
CA GLY A 66 18.61 3.93 3.55
C GLY A 66 18.73 5.45 3.46
N GLN A 67 19.88 5.99 3.87
CA GLN A 67 20.20 7.42 3.76
C GLN A 67 20.79 7.75 2.39
N GLU A 68 20.19 8.71 1.65
CA GLU A 68 20.85 9.31 0.49
C GLU A 68 21.62 10.57 0.91
N TRP A 69 22.96 10.48 0.97
CA TRP A 69 23.84 11.65 1.20
C TRP A 69 24.07 12.42 -0.10
N PHE A 70 23.49 13.61 -0.24
CA PHE A 70 23.82 14.52 -1.33
C PHE A 70 24.98 15.45 -0.96
N PHE A 71 26.22 15.09 -1.32
CA PHE A 71 27.33 16.05 -1.35
C PHE A 71 27.45 16.71 -2.71
N LYS A 72 27.22 18.03 -2.78
CA LYS A 72 27.77 18.89 -3.84
C LYS A 72 28.18 20.27 -3.29
N GLY A 73 29.49 20.47 -3.12
CA GLY A 73 30.12 21.79 -3.04
C GLY A 73 30.88 22.07 -1.74
N ARG A 74 32.06 22.67 -1.86
CA ARG A 74 33.01 22.94 -0.76
C ARG A 74 32.62 24.09 0.19
N ASP A 75 31.48 24.76 0.00
CA ASP A 75 31.16 26.00 0.73
C ASP A 75 29.67 26.15 1.11
N THR A 76 28.90 25.06 1.21
CA THR A 76 27.51 25.10 1.71
C THR A 76 27.35 24.29 2.99
N PRO A 77 26.63 24.81 4.01
CA PRO A 77 26.39 24.09 5.25
C PRO A 77 25.67 22.77 4.98
N LEU A 78 25.99 21.74 5.78
CA LEU A 78 25.38 20.42 5.76
C LEU A 78 23.85 20.53 5.64
N VAL A 79 23.30 20.15 4.49
CA VAL A 79 21.86 20.02 4.30
C VAL A 79 21.46 18.63 4.74
N SER A 80 20.44 18.56 5.59
CA SER A 80 19.72 17.36 6.04
C SER A 80 19.60 16.33 4.90
N GLY A 81 20.09 15.11 5.16
CA GLY A 81 19.90 13.97 4.26
C GLY A 81 18.50 13.38 4.46
N ALA A 82 17.82 13.03 3.37
CA ALA A 82 16.57 12.27 3.47
C ALA A 82 16.88 10.82 3.88
N ILE A 83 16.20 10.35 4.92
CA ILE A 83 16.31 8.97 5.39
C ILE A 83 15.10 8.20 4.84
N TYR A 84 15.37 7.14 4.09
CA TYR A 84 14.36 6.32 3.40
C TYR A 84 14.23 4.92 4.01
N ASN A 85 14.46 4.77 5.33
CA ASN A 85 14.08 3.51 5.97
C ASN A 85 12.55 3.42 5.94
N GLY A 86 12.05 2.28 5.50
CA GLY A 86 10.63 1.96 5.46
C GLY A 86 10.19 1.13 6.66
N LEU A 87 11.12 0.64 7.48
CA LEU A 87 10.81 -0.25 8.60
C LEU A 87 11.61 0.11 9.85
N ILE A 88 10.93 0.23 10.99
CA ILE A 88 11.54 0.43 12.30
C ILE A 88 10.90 -0.57 13.29
N GLU A 89 11.73 -1.31 14.04
CA GLU A 89 11.27 -2.09 15.21
C GLU A 89 11.12 -1.13 16.39
N ILE A 90 9.96 -1.13 17.05
CA ILE A 90 9.64 -0.20 18.13
C ILE A 90 9.83 -0.87 19.48
N GLU A 91 8.98 -1.84 19.81
CA GLU A 91 8.91 -2.42 21.16
C GLU A 91 8.28 -3.81 21.13
N ASP A 92 8.70 -4.68 22.06
CA ASP A 92 8.02 -5.95 22.33
C ASP A 92 6.68 -5.66 23.04
N ILE A 93 5.58 -6.19 22.50
CA ILE A 93 4.22 -5.94 23.00
C ILE A 93 3.52 -7.24 23.41
N GLU A 94 2.44 -7.13 24.18
CA GLU A 94 1.58 -8.26 24.51
C GLU A 94 0.22 -8.10 23.84
N PHE A 95 -0.25 -9.12 23.12
CA PHE A 95 -1.63 -9.12 22.65
C PHE A 95 -2.59 -9.45 23.80
N PRO A 96 -3.75 -8.78 23.91
CA PRO A 96 -4.79 -9.18 24.86
C PRO A 96 -5.38 -10.54 24.48
N GLU A 97 -6.14 -11.13 25.40
CA GLU A 97 -6.91 -12.34 25.08
C GLU A 97 -7.87 -12.05 23.91
N PRO A 98 -7.95 -12.95 22.92
CA PRO A 98 -8.73 -12.70 21.71
C PRO A 98 -10.23 -12.65 22.00
N LYS A 99 -10.93 -11.74 21.33
CA LYS A 99 -12.37 -11.47 21.49
C LYS A 99 -13.15 -11.53 20.15
N ASP A 100 -12.55 -12.09 19.11
CA ASP A 100 -13.07 -12.12 17.73
C ASP A 100 -13.36 -10.71 17.16
N ILE A 101 -12.50 -9.75 17.51
CA ILE A 101 -12.62 -8.35 17.07
C ILE A 101 -12.27 -8.22 15.58
N ASN A 102 -13.15 -7.56 14.83
CA ASN A 102 -12.93 -7.22 13.44
C ASN A 102 -13.35 -5.77 13.17
N ILE A 103 -12.36 -4.89 13.17
CA ILE A 103 -12.47 -3.45 12.97
C ILE A 103 -11.52 -3.07 11.83
N ASN A 104 -11.98 -2.24 10.90
CA ASN A 104 -11.13 -1.75 9.81
C ASN A 104 -11.19 -0.24 9.72
N MET A 105 -10.03 0.43 9.82
CA MET A 105 -9.89 1.89 9.69
C MET A 105 -10.90 2.70 10.54
N MET A 106 -11.17 2.28 11.77
CA MET A 106 -12.04 3.01 12.69
C MET A 106 -11.35 4.27 13.20
N PRO A 107 -11.94 5.46 12.99
CA PRO A 107 -11.32 6.70 13.45
C PRO A 107 -11.35 6.79 14.98
N PHE A 108 -10.29 7.31 15.59
CA PHE A 108 -10.20 7.57 17.02
C PHE A 108 -9.29 8.78 17.28
N LEU A 109 -9.41 9.38 18.45
CA LEU A 109 -8.49 10.45 18.85
C LEU A 109 -7.18 9.80 19.33
N MET A 110 -6.06 10.19 18.74
CA MET A 110 -4.76 9.70 19.20
C MET A 110 -4.42 10.36 20.53
N SER A 111 -4.28 9.53 21.57
CA SER A 111 -3.89 9.97 22.90
C SER A 111 -3.22 8.83 23.68
N GLU A 112 -2.33 9.19 24.60
CA GLU A 112 -1.78 8.27 25.60
C GLU A 112 -2.82 7.85 26.66
N ASP A 113 -3.87 8.66 26.86
CA ASP A 113 -4.92 8.43 27.84
C ASP A 113 -6.14 7.79 27.19
N PHE A 114 -6.55 6.61 27.67
CA PHE A 114 -7.66 5.85 27.08
C PHE A 114 -8.95 6.65 27.01
N ASP A 115 -9.31 7.35 28.09
CA ASP A 115 -10.54 8.15 28.19
C ASP A 115 -10.59 9.25 27.13
N SER A 116 -9.43 9.76 26.72
CA SER A 116 -9.28 10.79 25.69
C SER A 116 -9.37 10.23 24.27
N THR A 117 -9.10 8.93 24.07
CA THR A 117 -9.07 8.32 22.73
C THR A 117 -10.43 8.19 22.05
N CYS A 118 -11.52 8.23 22.84
CA CYS A 118 -12.87 7.88 22.38
C CYS A 118 -12.94 6.49 21.71
N LEU A 119 -12.11 5.55 22.16
CA LEU A 119 -12.25 4.14 21.84
C LEU A 119 -13.35 3.51 22.71
N PRO A 120 -14.06 2.49 22.21
CA PRO A 120 -15.00 1.72 23.04
C PRO A 120 -14.29 0.93 24.14
N ASP A 121 -14.93 0.80 25.32
CA ASP A 121 -14.41 0.08 26.50
C ASP A 121 -13.83 -1.31 26.20
N TYR A 122 -14.40 -2.05 25.23
CA TYR A 122 -13.91 -3.38 24.89
C TYR A 122 -12.49 -3.39 24.26
N LEU A 123 -11.96 -2.21 23.89
CA LEU A 123 -10.62 -1.98 23.36
C LEU A 123 -9.62 -1.45 24.38
N GLU A 124 -10.01 -1.27 25.65
CA GLU A 124 -9.11 -0.81 26.73
C GLU A 124 -7.85 -1.69 26.82
N ASP A 125 -8.00 -3.02 26.81
CA ASP A 125 -6.83 -3.92 26.85
C ASP A 125 -5.88 -3.75 25.65
N TYR A 126 -6.43 -3.41 24.47
CA TYR A 126 -5.64 -3.15 23.27
C TYR A 126 -4.89 -1.83 23.36
N HIS A 127 -5.54 -0.82 23.96
CA HIS A 127 -4.93 0.45 24.24
C HIS A 127 -3.73 0.27 25.19
N ASP A 128 -3.97 -0.32 26.35
CA ASP A 128 -2.98 -0.44 27.41
C ASP A 128 -1.77 -1.28 27.02
N LYS A 129 -2.00 -2.38 26.28
CA LYS A 129 -0.93 -3.32 25.93
C LYS A 129 -0.21 -2.98 24.62
N ILE A 130 -0.82 -2.20 23.73
CA ILE A 130 -0.28 -1.95 22.39
C ILE A 130 -0.27 -0.46 22.04
N LEU A 131 -1.42 0.22 22.05
CA LEU A 131 -1.50 1.61 21.56
C LEU A 131 -0.71 2.59 22.42
N SER A 132 -0.61 2.35 23.72
CA SER A 132 0.22 3.12 24.65
C SER A 132 1.72 3.11 24.31
N ASN A 133 2.16 2.20 23.44
CA ASN A 133 3.55 2.12 22.96
C ASN A 133 3.76 2.89 21.63
N ILE A 134 2.72 3.52 21.09
CA ILE A 134 2.80 4.35 19.89
C ILE A 134 3.28 5.75 20.26
N ASP A 135 4.21 6.29 19.48
CA ASP A 135 4.66 7.66 19.65
C ASP A 135 3.66 8.65 19.03
N TYR A 136 2.89 9.30 19.91
CA TYR A 136 1.93 10.35 19.55
C TYR A 136 2.49 11.77 19.63
N ARG A 137 3.79 11.94 19.92
CA ARG A 137 4.39 13.28 20.05
C ARG A 137 4.20 14.08 18.77
N GLY A 138 3.62 15.28 18.89
CA GLY A 138 3.29 16.14 17.75
C GLY A 138 2.05 15.73 16.95
N GLN A 139 1.35 14.67 17.38
CA GLN A 139 0.13 14.13 16.75
C GLN A 139 -1.02 13.93 17.76
N GLU A 140 -0.80 14.27 19.04
CA GLU A 140 -1.79 14.19 20.11
C GLU A 140 -3.07 14.98 19.75
N GLY A 141 -4.23 14.32 19.88
CA GLY A 141 -5.53 14.89 19.55
C GLY A 141 -5.89 14.87 18.07
N GLU A 142 -4.98 14.45 17.18
CA GLU A 142 -5.29 14.19 15.77
C GLU A 142 -6.08 12.88 15.61
N ILE A 143 -6.74 12.73 14.46
CA ILE A 143 -7.49 11.52 14.13
C ILE A 143 -6.55 10.43 13.60
N GLY A 144 -6.47 9.32 14.33
CA GLY A 144 -5.87 8.06 13.89
C GLY A 144 -6.92 7.06 13.43
N TYR A 145 -6.50 5.98 12.76
CA TYR A 145 -7.38 4.96 12.19
C TYR A 145 -6.93 3.56 12.61
N LEU A 146 -7.76 2.92 13.43
CA LEU A 146 -7.49 1.61 14.02
C LEU A 146 -8.07 0.48 13.17
N THR A 147 -7.25 -0.54 12.93
CA THR A 147 -7.65 -1.82 12.37
C THR A 147 -7.23 -2.92 13.34
N ILE A 148 -8.18 -3.76 13.74
CA ILE A 148 -7.93 -4.98 14.51
C ILE A 148 -8.62 -6.11 13.77
N HIS A 149 -7.89 -7.17 13.44
CA HIS A 149 -8.46 -8.36 12.82
C HIS A 149 -8.01 -9.61 13.57
N GLU A 150 -8.95 -10.18 14.30
CA GLU A 150 -8.80 -11.43 15.01
C GLU A 150 -9.59 -12.52 14.27
N SER A 151 -8.91 -13.62 13.93
CA SER A 151 -9.59 -14.77 13.31
C SER A 151 -8.74 -16.03 13.37
N LEU A 152 -9.42 -17.18 13.28
CA LEU A 152 -8.76 -18.44 12.96
C LEU A 152 -8.31 -18.39 11.50
N VAL A 153 -7.02 -18.67 11.27
CA VAL A 153 -6.43 -18.72 9.93
C VAL A 153 -5.95 -20.14 9.69
N ASP A 154 -6.41 -20.74 8.59
CA ASP A 154 -6.04 -22.10 8.22
C ASP A 154 -4.59 -22.17 7.71
N GLU A 155 -4.02 -23.38 7.78
CA GLU A 155 -2.71 -23.66 7.19
C GLU A 155 -2.73 -23.37 5.68
N GLY A 156 -1.67 -22.71 5.20
CA GLY A 156 -1.54 -22.31 3.80
C GLY A 156 -2.40 -21.11 3.38
N GLN A 157 -3.17 -20.52 4.30
CA GLN A 157 -3.92 -19.29 4.05
C GLN A 157 -3.24 -18.08 4.67
N SER A 158 -3.43 -16.90 4.07
CA SER A 158 -3.07 -15.60 4.64
C SER A 158 -4.31 -14.93 5.22
N GLN A 159 -4.21 -14.30 6.39
CA GLN A 159 -5.34 -13.57 6.99
C GLN A 159 -5.70 -12.30 6.20
N ARG A 160 -4.71 -11.72 5.54
CA ARG A 160 -4.80 -10.47 4.79
C ARG A 160 -4.52 -10.73 3.31
N ARG A 161 -4.75 -9.71 2.48
CA ARG A 161 -4.56 -9.78 1.02
C ARG A 161 -3.14 -10.30 0.69
N PRO A 162 -3.02 -11.36 -0.12
CA PRO A 162 -1.73 -11.83 -0.62
C PRO A 162 -1.20 -10.91 -1.73
N GLY A 163 0.10 -11.03 -2.02
CA GLY A 163 0.79 -10.27 -3.06
C GLY A 163 1.46 -9.00 -2.52
N LEU A 164 2.52 -8.58 -3.19
CA LEU A 164 3.35 -7.45 -2.77
C LEU A 164 2.65 -6.12 -3.02
N HIS A 165 2.51 -5.31 -1.97
CA HIS A 165 1.84 -4.01 -2.06
C HIS A 165 2.42 -2.97 -1.10
N THR A 166 2.01 -1.71 -1.30
CA THR A 166 2.11 -0.60 -0.35
C THR A 166 0.72 -0.27 0.22
N GLU A 167 0.66 0.45 1.34
CA GLU A 167 -0.63 0.86 1.93
C GLU A 167 -1.28 2.01 1.14
N SER A 168 -0.48 2.95 0.64
CA SER A 168 -0.94 3.95 -0.31
C SER A 168 -1.30 3.28 -1.64
N PRO A 169 -2.54 3.45 -2.14
CA PRO A 169 -2.96 2.89 -3.41
C PRO A 169 -2.45 3.69 -4.63
N GLY A 170 -1.59 4.69 -4.44
CA GLY A 170 -1.14 5.60 -5.48
C GLY A 170 -2.26 6.56 -5.89
N ILE A 171 -2.62 6.54 -7.18
CA ILE A 171 -3.67 7.42 -7.74
C ILE A 171 -5.01 6.67 -7.78
N ILE A 172 -6.05 7.26 -7.21
CA ILE A 172 -7.43 6.84 -7.41
C ILE A 172 -8.19 7.83 -8.30
N TYR A 173 -9.29 7.37 -8.88
CA TYR A 173 -10.17 8.18 -9.70
C TYR A 173 -11.50 8.37 -8.97
N VAL A 174 -11.84 9.63 -8.72
CA VAL A 174 -13.02 9.99 -7.93
C VAL A 174 -13.98 10.84 -8.75
N LYS A 175 -15.27 10.51 -8.68
CA LYS A 175 -16.34 11.31 -9.28
C LYS A 175 -16.73 12.43 -8.33
N ASN A 176 -16.70 13.66 -8.84
CA ASN A 176 -17.32 14.79 -8.17
C ASN A 176 -18.78 14.89 -8.62
N GLU A 177 -19.73 15.03 -7.70
CA GLU A 177 -21.11 15.40 -8.03
C GLU A 177 -21.25 16.92 -8.31
N GLY A 178 -20.18 17.70 -8.08
CA GLY A 178 -20.06 19.13 -8.37
C GLY A 178 -19.61 19.49 -9.79
N LYS A 179 -19.93 20.72 -10.22
CA LYS A 179 -19.74 21.28 -11.58
C LYS A 179 -18.32 21.06 -12.11
N ALA A 180 -18.23 20.50 -13.31
CA ALA A 180 -17.00 20.41 -14.08
C ALA A 180 -16.26 21.74 -14.16
N GLU A 181 -14.99 21.76 -13.80
CA GLU A 181 -14.11 22.89 -14.04
C GLU A 181 -13.47 22.76 -15.44
N LYS A 182 -12.99 23.90 -15.96
CA LYS A 182 -12.50 24.00 -17.34
C LYS A 182 -11.13 23.30 -17.45
N GLY A 183 -11.13 22.01 -17.77
CA GLY A 183 -9.92 21.19 -17.90
C GLY A 183 -10.12 19.70 -17.57
N ASP A 184 -11.28 19.36 -17.02
CA ASP A 184 -11.60 18.00 -16.60
C ASP A 184 -11.81 17.03 -17.77
N LYS A 185 -11.29 15.81 -17.62
CA LYS A 185 -11.52 14.71 -18.58
C LYS A 185 -12.88 14.07 -18.26
N CYS A 186 -13.91 14.39 -19.03
CA CYS A 186 -15.15 13.62 -19.03
C CYS A 186 -14.92 12.26 -19.70
N PHE A 187 -15.36 11.18 -19.05
CA PHE A 187 -15.47 9.86 -19.68
C PHE A 187 -16.92 9.63 -20.10
N ASP A 188 -17.31 10.07 -21.30
CA ASP A 188 -18.60 9.73 -21.88
C ASP A 188 -18.55 9.67 -23.41
N GLU A 189 -18.37 8.46 -23.97
CA GLU A 189 -18.68 8.24 -25.39
C GLU A 189 -20.13 7.79 -25.63
N LYS A 190 -20.90 7.37 -24.61
CA LYS A 190 -22.29 6.91 -24.80
C LYS A 190 -23.20 7.12 -23.57
N GLY A 191 -23.71 8.33 -23.39
CA GLY A 191 -24.80 8.64 -22.45
C GLY A 191 -24.62 10.01 -21.80
N GLY A 192 -25.56 10.93 -22.01
CA GLY A 192 -25.41 12.37 -21.71
C GLY A 192 -25.40 12.78 -20.23
N GLY A 193 -24.61 12.11 -19.40
CA GLY A 193 -24.30 12.56 -18.04
C GLY A 193 -22.84 12.96 -17.93
N SER A 194 -22.57 14.25 -17.72
CA SER A 194 -21.23 14.73 -17.33
C SER A 194 -20.90 14.24 -15.93
N ALA A 195 -20.18 13.12 -15.84
CA ALA A 195 -19.46 12.73 -14.63
C ALA A 195 -18.00 13.19 -14.79
N VAL A 196 -17.61 14.24 -14.07
CA VAL A 196 -16.19 14.60 -13.98
C VAL A 196 -15.51 13.65 -13.03
N VAL A 197 -14.49 12.98 -13.55
CA VAL A 197 -13.62 12.09 -12.79
C VAL A 197 -12.23 12.72 -12.77
N TYR A 198 -11.67 12.95 -11.58
CA TYR A 198 -10.33 13.51 -11.44
C TYR A 198 -9.40 12.52 -10.72
N PRO A 199 -8.11 12.48 -11.11
CA PRO A 199 -7.11 11.69 -10.39
C PRO A 199 -6.79 12.36 -9.06
N MET A 200 -6.67 11.56 -7.99
CA MET A 200 -6.26 12.01 -6.68
C MET A 200 -5.16 11.09 -6.16
N LEU A 201 -4.02 11.68 -5.78
CA LEU A 201 -2.99 10.97 -5.03
C LEU A 201 -3.52 10.69 -3.63
N VAL A 202 -3.42 9.44 -3.18
CA VAL A 202 -3.93 9.01 -1.89
C VAL A 202 -2.77 8.71 -0.96
N GLU A 203 -2.76 9.40 0.18
CA GLU A 203 -1.81 9.20 1.27
C GLU A 203 -2.54 8.54 2.43
N TRP A 204 -1.88 7.57 3.06
CA TRP A 204 -2.42 6.75 4.15
C TRP A 204 -1.44 6.77 5.33
N GLY A 205 -1.31 7.91 6.02
CA GLY A 205 -0.31 8.07 7.08
C GLY A 205 0.93 8.82 6.62
N ARG A 206 1.28 8.72 5.33
CA ARG A 206 2.51 9.23 4.69
C ARG A 206 3.78 8.65 5.33
N GLY A 207 4.05 8.99 6.58
CA GLY A 207 5.18 8.48 7.36
C GLY A 207 6.49 9.13 6.96
N GLY A 208 7.09 9.82 7.92
CA GLY A 208 8.43 10.35 7.84
C GLY A 208 9.05 10.37 9.24
N TYR A 209 10.32 10.71 9.31
CA TYR A 209 10.97 11.06 10.56
C TYR A 209 12.05 12.07 10.27
N ASP A 210 12.32 12.91 11.26
CA ASP A 210 13.29 13.97 11.13
C ASP A 210 14.72 13.48 11.40
N SER A 211 15.68 14.41 11.42
CA SER A 211 17.08 14.10 11.71
C SER A 211 17.34 13.57 13.12
N GLU A 212 16.37 13.72 14.03
CA GLU A 212 16.42 13.25 15.42
C GLU A 212 15.69 11.92 15.61
N LEU A 213 15.19 11.31 14.51
CA LEU A 213 14.40 10.08 14.48
C LEU A 213 13.04 10.21 15.17
N GLU A 214 12.51 11.43 15.31
CA GLU A 214 11.12 11.60 15.77
C GLU A 214 10.17 11.20 14.64
N LEU A 215 9.30 10.22 14.92
CA LEU A 215 8.37 9.66 13.94
C LEU A 215 7.20 10.63 13.73
N ASP A 216 6.98 11.04 12.48
CA ASP A 216 5.85 11.87 12.07
C ASP A 216 4.97 11.10 11.09
N GLY A 217 3.70 10.95 11.43
CA GLY A 217 2.78 10.16 10.61
C GLY A 217 3.09 8.65 10.62
N GLY A 218 2.72 7.99 9.54
CA GLY A 218 3.06 6.60 9.24
C GLY A 218 2.06 5.59 9.79
N ILE A 219 2.53 4.35 9.86
CA ILE A 219 1.68 3.19 10.13
C ILE A 219 2.38 2.30 11.14
N TYR A 220 1.71 2.07 12.26
CA TYR A 220 2.12 1.09 13.25
C TYR A 220 1.40 -0.22 12.98
N MET A 221 2.10 -1.35 13.01
CA MET A 221 1.49 -2.66 12.82
C MET A 221 2.17 -3.75 13.63
N ALA A 222 1.39 -4.73 14.07
CA ALA A 222 1.89 -5.89 14.77
C ALA A 222 1.01 -7.12 14.56
N SER A 223 1.56 -8.31 14.85
CA SER A 223 0.81 -9.55 14.88
C SER A 223 1.33 -10.49 15.97
N ASN A 224 0.44 -11.29 16.55
CA ASN A 224 0.83 -12.34 17.50
C ASN A 224 1.41 -13.60 16.81
N VAL A 225 1.47 -13.64 15.47
CA VAL A 225 2.04 -14.75 14.69
C VAL A 225 3.27 -14.29 13.93
N SER A 226 4.41 -14.91 14.22
CA SER A 226 5.69 -14.65 13.56
C SER A 226 5.69 -15.16 12.12
N ASN A 227 6.46 -14.51 11.25
CA ASN A 227 6.56 -14.84 9.83
C ASN A 227 5.20 -14.82 9.09
N SER A 228 4.21 -14.09 9.61
CA SER A 228 2.90 -13.90 8.96
C SER A 228 2.87 -12.70 7.99
N CYS A 229 3.92 -11.88 8.03
CA CYS A 229 4.12 -10.72 7.16
C CYS A 229 5.61 -10.59 6.82
N GLU A 230 5.88 -10.12 5.61
CA GLU A 230 7.21 -9.83 5.09
C GLU A 230 7.24 -8.40 4.55
N VAL A 231 8.31 -7.67 4.87
CA VAL A 231 8.47 -6.23 4.61
C VAL A 231 9.82 -6.00 3.96
N TRP A 232 9.91 -5.06 3.02
CA TRP A 232 11.17 -4.63 2.43
C TRP A 232 11.51 -3.23 2.92
N ASP A 233 12.66 -3.07 3.56
CA ASP A 233 13.10 -1.81 4.15
C ASP A 233 13.53 -0.79 3.09
N CYS A 234 12.53 -0.20 2.44
CA CYS A 234 12.63 0.80 1.40
C CYS A 234 11.32 1.55 1.23
N GLN A 235 11.32 2.61 0.43
CA GLN A 235 10.13 3.35 0.04
C GLN A 235 9.98 3.37 -1.48
N ILE A 236 8.73 3.23 -1.95
CA ILE A 236 8.37 3.38 -3.36
C ILE A 236 7.89 4.81 -3.62
N VAL A 237 8.73 5.63 -4.23
CA VAL A 237 8.47 7.06 -4.44
C VAL A 237 7.99 7.35 -5.86
N SER A 238 7.15 8.37 -6.01
CA SER A 238 6.78 8.91 -7.32
C SER A 238 8.00 9.47 -8.04
N GLY A 239 7.99 9.41 -9.38
CA GLY A 239 9.07 9.97 -10.20
C GLY A 239 9.03 11.51 -10.25
N GLU A 240 10.15 12.11 -10.68
CA GLU A 240 10.33 13.59 -10.76
C GLU A 240 9.23 14.34 -11.53
N ASN A 241 8.55 13.66 -12.46
CA ASN A 241 7.45 14.22 -13.28
C ASN A 241 6.06 13.75 -12.83
N GLY A 242 5.90 13.25 -11.59
CA GLY A 242 4.65 12.65 -11.11
C GLY A 242 4.36 11.28 -11.72
N GLU A 243 5.39 10.58 -12.23
CA GLU A 243 5.26 9.20 -12.70
C GLU A 243 4.95 8.29 -11.50
N GLU A 244 3.73 7.79 -11.43
CA GLU A 244 3.34 6.77 -10.45
C GLU A 244 3.64 5.37 -11.00
N ILE A 245 4.36 4.57 -10.23
CA ILE A 245 4.67 3.18 -10.56
C ILE A 245 3.90 2.19 -9.70
N ILE A 246 3.23 2.68 -8.65
CA ILE A 246 2.34 1.88 -7.83
C ILE A 246 1.06 1.59 -8.62
N GLY A 247 0.78 0.31 -8.77
CA GLY A 247 -0.40 -0.19 -9.44
C GLY A 247 -1.66 -0.08 -8.59
N LYS A 248 -2.76 -0.62 -9.12
CA LYS A 248 -4.07 -0.61 -8.46
C LYS A 248 -3.95 -1.22 -7.05
N HIS A 249 -4.50 -0.52 -6.05
CA HIS A 249 -4.50 -0.96 -4.65
C HIS A 249 -3.10 -1.16 -4.05
N GLY A 250 -2.12 -0.36 -4.47
CA GLY A 250 -0.78 -0.48 -3.94
C GLY A 250 0.04 -1.58 -4.61
N ASP A 251 -0.46 -2.24 -5.66
CA ASP A 251 0.22 -3.37 -6.30
C ASP A 251 1.60 -2.96 -6.84
N ILE A 252 2.62 -3.70 -6.39
CA ILE A 252 4.02 -3.47 -6.80
C ILE A 252 4.73 -4.80 -7.07
N GLU A 253 4.01 -5.86 -7.40
CA GLU A 253 4.56 -7.20 -7.68
C GLU A 253 5.62 -7.16 -8.79
N HIS A 254 5.42 -6.29 -9.79
CA HIS A 254 6.37 -6.05 -10.88
C HIS A 254 7.75 -5.53 -10.41
N LEU A 255 7.85 -5.00 -9.18
CA LEU A 255 9.08 -4.52 -8.55
C LEU A 255 9.81 -5.57 -7.73
N ARG A 256 9.20 -6.73 -7.39
CA ARG A 256 9.77 -7.70 -6.43
C ARG A 256 11.24 -8.04 -6.66
N SER A 257 11.63 -8.27 -7.92
CA SER A 257 13.01 -8.61 -8.30
C SER A 257 14.03 -7.47 -8.15
N LEU A 258 13.58 -6.26 -7.82
CA LEU A 258 14.39 -5.05 -7.66
C LEU A 258 14.44 -4.56 -6.22
N LEU A 259 13.56 -5.08 -5.36
CA LEU A 259 13.53 -4.72 -3.95
C LEU A 259 14.78 -5.21 -3.23
N PRO A 260 15.16 -4.58 -2.10
CA PRO A 260 16.28 -5.04 -1.28
C PRO A 260 15.98 -6.41 -0.63
N GLU A 261 16.83 -6.81 0.32
CA GLU A 261 16.50 -7.95 1.19
C GLU A 261 15.25 -7.65 2.02
N SER A 262 14.43 -8.67 2.22
CA SER A 262 13.20 -8.60 3.01
C SER A 262 13.41 -9.05 4.45
N THR A 263 12.54 -8.57 5.33
CA THR A 263 12.46 -8.94 6.73
C THR A 263 11.10 -9.58 7.01
N LYS A 264 11.12 -10.79 7.60
CA LYS A 264 9.91 -11.41 8.13
C LYS A 264 9.66 -10.92 9.54
N LEU A 265 8.46 -10.42 9.79
CA LEU A 265 8.13 -9.79 11.06
C LEU A 265 8.02 -10.83 12.18
N LYS A 266 8.51 -10.44 13.37
CA LYS A 266 8.40 -11.23 14.60
C LYS A 266 6.97 -11.19 15.12
N ALA A 267 6.61 -12.20 15.90
CA ALA A 267 5.39 -12.14 16.71
C ALA A 267 5.62 -11.11 17.82
N ASN A 268 4.55 -10.44 18.26
CA ASN A 268 4.56 -9.61 19.47
C ASN A 268 5.59 -8.47 19.42
N MET A 269 5.92 -7.98 18.23
CA MET A 269 6.77 -6.81 18.03
C MET A 269 5.95 -5.75 17.32
N LEU A 270 5.97 -4.52 17.85
CA LEU A 270 5.40 -3.36 17.21
C LEU A 270 6.39 -2.81 16.17
N TYR A 271 5.92 -2.63 14.95
CA TYR A 271 6.70 -2.07 13.86
C TYR A 271 6.08 -0.76 13.39
N TRP A 272 6.92 0.20 13.02
CA TRP A 272 6.52 1.37 12.26
C TRP A 272 6.98 1.23 10.81
N VAL A 273 6.09 1.59 9.88
CA VAL A 273 6.36 1.64 8.43
C VAL A 273 5.75 2.89 7.80
N THR A 274 6.21 3.26 6.61
CA THR A 274 5.56 4.31 5.83
C THR A 274 4.44 3.74 4.96
N ASP A 275 3.59 4.61 4.43
CA ASP A 275 2.50 4.19 3.55
C ASP A 275 2.99 3.71 2.17
N ARG A 276 4.27 3.96 1.85
CA ARG A 276 4.97 3.52 0.64
C ARG A 276 5.94 2.36 0.87
N THR A 277 5.98 1.78 2.06
CA THR A 277 6.82 0.62 2.36
C THR A 277 6.24 -0.66 1.75
N PRO A 278 6.99 -1.39 0.90
CA PRO A 278 6.54 -2.67 0.38
C PRO A 278 6.38 -3.71 1.48
N HIS A 279 5.25 -4.40 1.47
CA HIS A 279 4.97 -5.51 2.36
C HIS A 279 3.98 -6.50 1.74
N GLU A 280 3.92 -7.70 2.32
CA GLU A 280 2.93 -8.71 1.96
C GLU A 280 2.50 -9.56 3.16
N SER A 281 1.26 -10.05 3.11
CA SER A 281 0.79 -11.06 4.06
C SER A 281 1.14 -12.45 3.55
N LEU A 282 1.80 -13.24 4.39
CA LEU A 282 2.25 -14.58 4.03
C LEU A 282 1.24 -15.65 4.45
N PRO A 283 1.11 -16.74 3.65
CA PRO A 283 0.46 -17.95 4.09
C PRO A 283 1.05 -18.51 5.39
N LEU A 284 0.20 -18.92 6.33
CA LEU A 284 0.67 -19.49 7.58
C LEU A 284 1.14 -20.94 7.40
N LYS A 285 2.27 -21.28 8.01
CA LYS A 285 2.81 -22.66 7.99
C LYS A 285 1.97 -23.66 8.78
N LYS A 286 1.15 -23.16 9.72
CA LYS A 286 0.25 -23.95 10.56
C LYS A 286 -0.96 -23.10 10.87
N GLY A 287 -2.14 -23.72 10.83
CA GLY A 287 -3.37 -23.03 11.23
C GLY A 287 -3.32 -22.59 12.69
N THR A 288 -3.70 -21.35 12.95
CA THR A 288 -3.68 -20.75 14.29
C THR A 288 -4.66 -19.59 14.37
N TYR A 289 -5.04 -19.22 15.60
CA TYR A 289 -5.73 -17.98 15.84
C TYR A 289 -4.73 -16.82 15.73
N ARG A 290 -5.00 -15.85 14.85
CA ARG A 290 -4.13 -14.71 14.58
C ARG A 290 -4.84 -13.42 14.97
N GLN A 291 -4.14 -12.59 15.72
CA GLN A 291 -4.47 -11.20 15.98
C GLN A 291 -3.52 -10.34 15.15
N PHE A 292 -4.09 -9.35 14.46
CA PHE A 292 -3.37 -8.36 13.68
C PHE A 292 -3.91 -6.98 14.04
N ILE A 293 -3.00 -6.06 14.30
CA ILE A 293 -3.33 -4.65 14.54
C ILE A 293 -2.58 -3.77 13.53
N ARG A 294 -3.26 -2.73 13.08
CA ARG A 294 -2.67 -1.65 12.29
C ARG A 294 -3.29 -0.32 12.72
N VAL A 295 -2.44 0.66 13.01
CA VAL A 295 -2.82 2.04 13.28
C VAL A 295 -2.20 2.89 12.20
N VAL A 296 -3.03 3.50 11.37
CA VAL A 296 -2.61 4.60 10.51
C VAL A 296 -2.79 5.87 11.33
N THR A 297 -1.78 6.73 11.44
CA THR A 297 -1.91 7.95 12.24
C THR A 297 -2.68 9.04 11.46
N LYS A 298 -2.13 10.24 11.30
CA LYS A 298 -2.74 11.35 10.57
C LYS A 298 -2.57 11.21 9.05
N ASP A 299 -2.92 12.23 8.27
CA ASP A 299 -2.67 12.29 6.81
C ASP A 299 -3.28 11.13 6.00
N VAL A 300 -4.52 10.77 6.32
CA VAL A 300 -5.34 9.88 5.48
C VAL A 300 -6.17 10.71 4.52
N SER A 301 -5.94 10.57 3.21
CA SER A 301 -6.67 11.36 2.20
C SER A 301 -8.12 10.91 2.01
N VAL A 302 -8.40 9.62 2.23
CA VAL A 302 -9.68 8.99 1.87
C VAL A 302 -10.09 7.92 2.87
N TRP A 303 -11.34 8.01 3.32
CA TRP A 303 -11.97 7.01 4.18
C TRP A 303 -13.12 6.30 3.44
N TYR A 304 -13.00 4.99 3.28
CA TYR A 304 -13.92 4.18 2.47
C TYR A 304 -15.13 3.72 3.30
N LYS A 305 -16.25 4.45 3.22
CA LYS A 305 -17.42 4.22 4.07
C LYS A 305 -17.96 2.80 4.02
N ASP A 306 -17.97 2.17 2.85
CA ASP A 306 -18.52 0.82 2.68
C ASP A 306 -17.54 -0.30 3.09
N HIS A 307 -16.32 0.06 3.52
CA HIS A 307 -15.27 -0.88 3.92
C HIS A 307 -14.64 -0.58 5.28
N SER A 308 -14.93 0.58 5.88
CA SER A 308 -14.41 1.00 7.18
C SER A 308 -15.46 0.86 8.28
N THR A 309 -15.00 0.77 9.52
CA THR A 309 -15.85 0.68 10.72
C THR A 309 -16.08 2.08 11.28
N GLU A 310 -17.33 2.50 11.43
CA GLU A 310 -17.66 3.77 12.12
C GLU A 310 -17.32 3.66 13.62
N ASN A 311 -16.83 4.74 14.23
CA ASN A 311 -16.59 4.76 15.67
C ASN A 311 -17.93 4.95 16.42
N PRO A 312 -18.33 4.03 17.32
CA PRO A 312 -19.60 4.12 18.03
C PRO A 312 -19.67 5.28 19.04
N MET A 313 -18.52 5.88 19.40
CA MET A 313 -18.44 7.09 20.23
C MET A 313 -18.64 8.38 19.41
N GLY A 314 -18.84 8.27 18.09
CA GLY A 314 -19.21 9.39 17.23
C GLY A 314 -18.05 10.18 16.64
N ILE A 315 -16.83 9.65 16.69
CA ILE A 315 -15.66 10.28 16.06
C ILE A 315 -15.73 10.15 14.54
N PRO A 316 -15.72 11.26 13.76
CA PRO A 316 -15.68 11.21 12.30
C PRO A 316 -14.25 10.94 11.79
N PRO A 317 -14.06 10.59 10.50
CA PRO A 317 -12.74 10.35 9.91
C PRO A 317 -11.94 11.65 9.64
N GLY A 318 -12.03 12.64 10.53
CA GLY A 318 -11.30 13.91 10.44
C GLY A 318 -11.45 14.60 9.08
N ASP A 319 -10.31 15.00 8.50
CA ASP A 319 -10.22 15.66 7.20
C ASP A 319 -10.21 14.69 5.99
N ALA A 320 -10.27 13.38 6.22
CA ALA A 320 -10.29 12.40 5.14
C ALA A 320 -11.61 12.48 4.36
N LYS A 321 -11.52 12.54 3.02
CA LYS A 321 -12.71 12.53 2.16
C LYS A 321 -13.44 11.20 2.30
N ILE A 322 -14.73 11.25 2.57
CA ILE A 322 -15.57 10.06 2.70
C ILE A 322 -15.96 9.59 1.30
N VAL A 323 -15.56 8.38 0.92
CA VAL A 323 -15.91 7.81 -0.38
C VAL A 323 -16.78 6.58 -0.23
N ARG A 324 -17.73 6.42 -1.17
CA ARG A 324 -18.52 5.21 -1.38
C ARG A 324 -18.10 4.49 -2.66
N GLY A 325 -18.38 3.19 -2.68
CA GLY A 325 -18.02 2.29 -3.75
C GLY A 325 -16.97 1.27 -3.32
N SER A 326 -16.90 0.18 -4.07
CA SER A 326 -15.94 -0.86 -3.80
C SER A 326 -14.56 -0.40 -4.22
N LYS A 327 -13.60 -0.43 -3.28
CA LYS A 327 -12.21 -0.23 -3.67
C LYS A 327 -11.79 -1.29 -4.67
N PHE A 328 -12.32 -2.51 -4.62
CA PHE A 328 -11.83 -3.63 -5.40
C PHE A 328 -12.39 -3.70 -6.82
N ASP A 329 -13.60 -3.21 -7.05
CA ASP A 329 -14.35 -3.55 -8.28
C ASP A 329 -14.04 -2.63 -9.47
N GLY A 330 -13.11 -1.68 -9.32
CA GLY A 330 -12.71 -0.79 -10.43
C GLY A 330 -13.78 0.24 -10.81
N ASP A 331 -14.86 0.32 -10.02
CA ASP A 331 -15.87 1.35 -10.12
C ASP A 331 -15.31 2.71 -9.72
N VAL A 332 -15.92 3.77 -10.27
CA VAL A 332 -15.58 5.15 -9.92
C VAL A 332 -16.11 5.44 -8.51
N LEU A 333 -15.22 5.84 -7.62
CA LEU A 333 -15.58 6.20 -6.24
C LEU A 333 -16.38 7.50 -6.22
N THR A 334 -17.37 7.58 -5.34
CA THR A 334 -18.22 8.78 -5.19
C THR A 334 -17.94 9.44 -3.85
N ILE A 335 -17.65 10.75 -3.86
CA ILE A 335 -17.54 11.58 -2.65
C ILE A 335 -18.95 11.81 -2.10
N VAL A 336 -19.14 11.71 -0.79
CA VAL A 336 -20.48 11.76 -0.17
C VAL A 336 -20.66 12.86 0.87
N ASP A 337 -19.71 13.77 0.91
CA ASP A 337 -19.49 14.82 1.91
C ASP A 337 -19.48 16.22 1.29
#